data_AF-A0A285T845-F1
#
_entry.id   AF-A0A285T845-F1
#
_cell.length_a   1.000
_cell.length_b   1.000
_cell.length_c   1.000
_cell.angle_alpha   90.00
_cell.angle_beta   90.00
_cell.angle_gamma   90.00
#
_symmetry.space_group_name_H-M   'P 1'
#
loop_
_entity.id
_entity.type
_entity.pdbx_description
1 polymer ?
#
loop_
_entity_poly.entity_id
_entity_poly.type
_entity_poly.pdbx_seq_one_letter_code
_entity_poly.pdbx_strand_id
1 'polypeptide(L)'
;MARYLMIAVIAVVAAAFAPDFLRDYLAQAPVVAAARQEAPEPEPSSGPRTLVLKAGRNGHYEVSAHINGRPVHSLIDTGASTLALPSEVASLSGIRPSRADYVVKVRTANGIALAAPVTLRELRLGSIRLKNVEALVMPEGALELPLIGMSVLGRLAKVDIRSGTMRLIQ
;
A
#
# COMPACT_ATOMS: atom_id res chain seq x y z
N MET A 1 55.88 26.44 -39.56
CA MET A 1 56.00 26.95 -38.16
C MET A 1 54.85 27.87 -37.75
N ALA A 2 54.48 28.88 -38.55
CA ALA A 2 53.44 29.86 -38.17
C ALA A 2 51.99 29.32 -38.01
N ARG A 3 51.69 28.13 -38.53
CA ARG A 3 50.33 27.55 -38.53
C ARG A 3 49.95 26.85 -37.22
N TYR A 4 50.95 26.43 -36.42
CA TYR A 4 50.73 25.82 -35.10
C TYR A 4 50.63 26.86 -33.97
N LEU A 5 51.23 28.04 -34.17
CA LEU A 5 51.18 29.14 -33.19
C LEU A 5 49.76 29.75 -33.09
N MET A 6 49.02 29.79 -34.21
CA MET A 6 47.67 30.36 -34.22
C MET A 6 46.64 29.46 -33.50
N ILE A 7 46.82 28.14 -33.53
CA ILE A 7 45.94 27.17 -32.86
C ILE A 7 46.15 27.22 -31.33
N ALA A 8 47.39 27.41 -30.88
CA ALA A 8 47.70 27.53 -29.45
C ALA A 8 47.12 28.80 -28.82
N VAL A 9 47.11 29.93 -29.54
CA VAL A 9 46.51 31.19 -29.04
C VAL A 9 44.99 31.10 -28.94
N ILE A 10 44.31 30.45 -29.90
CA ILE A 10 42.85 30.25 -29.87
C ILE A 10 42.42 29.34 -28.71
N ALA A 11 43.20 28.29 -28.41
CA ALA A 11 42.94 27.39 -27.28
C ALA A 11 43.07 28.08 -25.91
N VAL A 12 44.03 29.01 -25.77
CA VAL A 12 44.25 29.78 -24.53
C VAL A 12 43.15 30.83 -24.33
N VAL A 13 42.69 31.50 -25.41
CA VAL A 13 41.55 32.44 -25.33
C VAL A 13 40.26 31.69 -25.01
N ALA A 14 40.01 30.53 -25.62
CA ALA A 14 38.84 29.70 -25.29
C ALA A 14 38.85 29.24 -23.81
N ALA A 15 40.02 28.91 -23.26
CA ALA A 15 40.14 28.51 -21.85
C ALA A 15 39.97 29.67 -20.85
N ALA A 16 40.30 30.90 -21.24
CA ALA A 16 40.16 32.08 -20.38
C ALA A 16 38.72 32.64 -20.32
N PHE A 17 37.91 32.41 -21.37
CA PHE A 17 36.50 32.83 -21.43
C PHE A 17 35.49 31.71 -21.17
N ALA A 18 35.94 30.44 -21.11
CA ALA A 18 35.11 29.30 -20.75
C ALA A 18 34.52 29.30 -19.31
N PRO A 19 35.17 29.87 -18.26
CA PRO A 19 34.66 29.67 -16.89
C PRO A 19 33.37 30.45 -16.63
N ASP A 20 33.17 31.60 -17.25
CA ASP A 20 31.98 32.43 -17.03
C ASP A 20 30.77 31.89 -17.80
N PHE A 21 30.97 31.50 -19.07
CA PHE A 21 29.91 30.90 -19.87
C PHE A 21 29.36 29.60 -19.26
N LEU A 22 30.25 28.75 -18.74
CA LEU A 22 29.84 27.50 -18.09
C LEU A 22 29.18 27.75 -16.72
N ARG A 23 29.64 28.77 -15.97
CA ARG A 23 28.99 29.19 -14.71
C ARG A 23 27.59 29.73 -14.95
N ASP A 24 27.40 30.56 -15.97
CA ASP A 24 26.08 31.09 -16.33
C ASP A 24 25.16 29.97 -16.83
N TYR A 25 25.68 29.02 -17.61
CA TYR A 25 24.93 27.84 -18.05
C TYR A 25 24.53 26.92 -16.89
N LEU A 26 25.39 26.73 -15.89
CA LEU A 26 25.09 25.96 -14.69
C LEU A 26 24.20 26.71 -13.68
N ALA A 27 24.27 28.04 -13.65
CA ALA A 27 23.42 28.89 -12.81
C ALA A 27 22.01 29.09 -13.39
N GLN A 28 21.87 29.04 -14.72
CA GLN A 28 20.59 29.09 -15.44
C GLN A 28 20.06 27.73 -15.84
N ALA A 29 20.81 26.64 -15.60
CA ALA A 29 20.26 25.30 -15.70
C ALA A 29 19.01 25.29 -14.82
N PRO A 30 17.81 25.07 -15.39
CA PRO A 30 16.60 25.05 -14.60
C PRO A 30 16.87 23.97 -13.57
N VAL A 31 16.94 24.39 -12.30
CA VAL A 31 16.69 23.48 -11.21
C VAL A 31 15.28 23.03 -11.52
N VAL A 32 15.15 21.92 -12.23
CA VAL A 32 13.96 21.10 -12.20
C VAL A 32 13.96 20.61 -10.76
N ALA A 33 13.61 21.52 -9.86
CA ALA A 33 12.87 21.23 -8.68
C ALA A 33 11.72 20.42 -9.25
N ALA A 34 11.93 19.11 -9.26
CA ALA A 34 10.87 18.18 -9.03
C ALA A 34 10.28 18.60 -7.68
N ALA A 35 9.50 19.68 -7.70
CA ALA A 35 8.26 19.73 -6.99
C ALA A 35 7.61 18.43 -7.37
N ARG A 36 7.85 17.42 -6.53
CA ARG A 36 6.92 16.33 -6.37
C ARG A 36 5.64 17.06 -6.04
N GLN A 37 4.85 17.37 -7.08
CA GLN A 37 3.44 17.56 -6.92
C GLN A 37 3.02 16.24 -6.29
N GLU A 38 2.96 16.23 -4.96
CA GLU A 38 2.07 15.36 -4.23
C GLU A 38 0.75 15.59 -4.95
N ALA A 39 0.40 14.62 -5.80
CA ALA A 39 -0.89 14.62 -6.46
C ALA A 39 -1.91 14.91 -5.35
N PRO A 40 -2.82 15.88 -5.53
CA PRO A 40 -3.74 16.26 -4.48
C PRO A 40 -4.35 14.98 -3.94
N GLU A 41 -4.22 14.74 -2.63
CA GLU A 41 -4.92 13.64 -1.99
C GLU A 41 -6.38 13.80 -2.43
N PRO A 42 -7.00 12.78 -3.05
CA PRO A 42 -8.29 12.97 -3.71
C PRO A 42 -9.25 13.62 -2.71
N GLU A 43 -9.70 14.83 -3.04
CA GLU A 43 -10.74 15.57 -2.34
C GLU A 43 -11.80 14.57 -1.87
N PRO A 44 -12.24 14.61 -0.60
CA PRO A 44 -13.21 13.66 -0.10
C PRO A 44 -14.44 13.74 -1.01
N SER A 45 -14.63 12.72 -1.84
CA SER A 45 -15.79 12.63 -2.70
C SER A 45 -17.01 12.79 -1.80
N SER A 46 -17.83 13.80 -2.06
CA SER A 46 -19.05 14.07 -1.27
C SER A 46 -20.10 12.93 -1.37
N GLY A 47 -19.81 11.87 -2.13
CA GLY A 47 -20.60 10.65 -2.20
C GLY A 47 -20.01 9.50 -1.37
N PRO A 48 -20.83 8.50 -1.02
CA PRO A 48 -20.40 7.36 -0.22
C PRO A 48 -19.30 6.57 -0.94
N ARG A 49 -18.23 6.26 -0.22
CA ARG A 49 -17.10 5.49 -0.77
C ARG A 49 -17.56 4.07 -1.03
N THR A 50 -17.53 3.69 -2.30
CA THR A 50 -18.02 2.40 -2.76
C THR A 50 -16.90 1.58 -3.37
N LEU A 51 -16.85 0.29 -3.02
CA LEU A 51 -16.05 -0.73 -3.71
C LEU A 51 -16.98 -1.79 -4.28
N VAL A 52 -16.80 -2.15 -5.55
CA VAL A 52 -17.54 -3.21 -6.23
C VAL A 52 -16.56 -4.32 -6.59
N LEU A 53 -16.84 -5.54 -6.13
CA LEU A 53 -16.06 -6.73 -6.39
C LEU A 53 -16.89 -7.71 -7.20
N LYS A 54 -16.25 -8.39 -8.16
CA LYS A 54 -16.84 -9.54 -8.84
C LYS A 54 -16.34 -10.80 -8.18
N ALA A 55 -17.19 -11.81 -8.07
CA ALA A 55 -16.78 -13.13 -7.63
C ALA A 55 -15.74 -13.68 -8.60
N GLY A 56 -14.69 -14.28 -8.05
CA GLY A 56 -13.71 -15.06 -8.79
C GLY A 56 -14.32 -16.35 -9.34
N ARG A 57 -13.52 -17.10 -10.09
CA ARG A 57 -13.96 -18.39 -10.67
C ARG A 57 -14.37 -19.43 -9.63
N ASN A 58 -13.83 -19.30 -8.42
CA ASN A 58 -14.13 -20.13 -7.24
C ASN A 58 -15.35 -19.63 -6.45
N GLY A 59 -16.00 -18.53 -6.87
CA GLY A 59 -17.13 -17.92 -6.16
C GLY A 59 -16.75 -17.04 -4.97
N HIS A 60 -15.46 -16.90 -4.65
CA HIS A 60 -14.99 -16.02 -3.58
C HIS A 60 -14.75 -14.61 -4.07
N TYR A 61 -14.82 -13.63 -3.17
CA TYR A 61 -14.52 -12.24 -3.48
C TYR A 61 -13.10 -11.90 -3.03
N GLU A 62 -12.25 -11.60 -3.98
CA GLU A 62 -10.87 -11.18 -3.73
C GLU A 62 -10.76 -9.65 -3.83
N VAL A 63 -9.87 -9.06 -3.04
CA VAL A 63 -9.63 -7.62 -3.02
C VAL A 63 -8.15 -7.32 -2.83
N SER A 64 -7.67 -6.31 -3.56
CA SER A 64 -6.38 -5.69 -3.24
C SER A 64 -6.60 -4.69 -2.11
N ALA A 65 -6.21 -5.08 -0.90
CA ALA A 65 -6.28 -4.24 0.29
C ALA A 65 -4.94 -3.54 0.55
N HIS A 66 -4.95 -2.52 1.40
CA HIS A 66 -3.72 -2.02 2.02
C HIS A 66 -3.81 -2.13 3.54
N ILE A 67 -2.84 -2.81 4.15
CA ILE A 67 -2.70 -2.91 5.60
C ILE A 67 -1.53 -2.05 6.02
N ASN A 68 -1.79 -1.03 6.85
CA ASN A 68 -0.78 -0.05 7.26
C ASN A 68 0.01 0.58 6.08
N GLY A 69 -0.64 0.72 4.92
CA GLY A 69 -0.04 1.25 3.69
C GLY A 69 0.63 0.21 2.80
N ARG A 70 0.71 -1.07 3.21
CA ARG A 70 1.27 -2.14 2.37
C ARG A 70 0.19 -2.82 1.53
N PRO A 71 0.37 -2.92 0.21
CA PRO A 71 -0.58 -3.62 -0.65
C PRO A 71 -0.54 -5.13 -0.35
N VAL A 72 -1.72 -5.71 -0.17
CA VAL A 72 -1.90 -7.15 0.09
C VAL A 72 -3.09 -7.66 -0.69
N HIS A 73 -2.97 -8.86 -1.22
CA HIS A 73 -4.12 -9.59 -1.76
C HIS A 73 -4.89 -10.22 -0.61
N SER A 74 -6.22 -10.14 -0.60
CA SER A 74 -7.04 -10.59 0.53
C SER A 74 -8.37 -11.16 0.05
N LEU A 75 -8.95 -12.05 0.85
CA LEU A 75 -10.26 -12.63 0.63
C LEU A 75 -11.31 -11.92 1.50
N ILE A 76 -12.49 -11.66 0.95
CA ILE A 76 -13.66 -11.36 1.77
C ILE A 76 -14.25 -12.68 2.25
N ASP A 77 -14.29 -12.88 3.57
CA ASP A 77 -14.76 -14.12 4.19
C ASP A 77 -15.84 -13.82 5.23
N THR A 78 -17.11 -14.00 4.85
CA THR A 78 -18.25 -13.81 5.76
C THR A 78 -18.35 -14.89 6.84
N GLY A 79 -17.60 -16.01 6.70
CA GLY A 79 -17.50 -17.05 7.71
C GLY A 79 -16.48 -16.72 8.81
N ALA A 80 -15.54 -15.82 8.54
CA ALA A 80 -14.61 -15.30 9.53
C ALA A 80 -15.28 -14.22 10.41
N SER A 81 -15.20 -14.37 11.73
CA SER A 81 -15.72 -13.36 12.66
C SER A 81 -14.85 -12.09 12.68
N THR A 82 -13.54 -12.24 12.56
CA THR A 82 -12.54 -11.17 12.70
C THR A 82 -11.64 -11.09 11.47
N LEU A 83 -10.97 -9.96 11.24
CA LEU A 83 -9.88 -9.88 10.27
C LEU A 83 -8.72 -10.78 10.71
N ALA A 84 -8.37 -11.79 9.91
CA ALA A 84 -7.25 -12.69 10.18
C ALA A 84 -6.09 -12.41 9.21
N LEU A 85 -4.86 -12.36 9.73
CA LEU A 85 -3.64 -12.09 8.96
C LEU A 85 -2.66 -13.27 9.06
N PRO A 86 -2.07 -13.72 7.95
CA PRO A 86 -0.85 -14.53 8.01
C PRO A 86 0.27 -13.79 8.76
N SER A 87 1.12 -14.54 9.48
CA SER A 87 2.25 -13.99 10.23
C SER A 87 3.19 -13.16 9.34
N GLU A 88 3.39 -13.63 8.10
CA GLU A 88 4.25 -13.03 7.09
C GLU A 88 3.69 -11.68 6.63
N VAL A 89 2.37 -11.61 6.41
CA VAL A 89 1.69 -10.37 6.01
C VAL A 89 1.68 -9.36 7.16
N ALA A 90 1.44 -9.80 8.39
CA ALA A 90 1.54 -8.95 9.58
C ALA A 90 2.95 -8.36 9.71
N SER A 91 3.97 -9.22 9.61
CA SER A 91 5.39 -8.85 9.72
C SER A 91 5.82 -7.85 8.64
N LEU A 92 5.40 -8.09 7.40
CA LEU A 92 5.59 -7.13 6.32
C LEU A 92 4.89 -5.82 6.69
N SER A 93 3.65 -5.85 7.14
CA SER A 93 2.87 -4.65 7.50
C SER A 93 3.32 -3.93 8.78
N GLY A 94 4.49 -4.28 9.33
CA GLY A 94 5.10 -3.65 10.50
C GLY A 94 4.50 -4.12 11.84
N ILE A 95 3.78 -5.24 11.83
CA ILE A 95 3.11 -5.81 13.00
C ILE A 95 3.85 -7.09 13.38
N ARG A 96 4.45 -7.12 14.58
CA ARG A 96 5.27 -8.24 15.04
C ARG A 96 4.89 -8.60 16.49
N PRO A 97 3.81 -9.36 16.68
CA PRO A 97 3.49 -9.89 18.00
C PRO A 97 4.63 -10.80 18.48
N SER A 98 4.88 -10.79 19.77
CA SER A 98 5.78 -11.74 20.41
C SER A 98 5.11 -13.12 20.48
N ARG A 99 5.90 -14.17 20.68
CA ARG A 99 5.36 -15.53 20.87
C ARG A 99 4.38 -15.61 22.05
N ALA A 100 4.56 -14.77 23.08
CA ALA A 100 3.69 -14.75 24.25
C ALA A 100 2.31 -14.14 23.98
N ASP A 101 2.14 -13.38 22.88
CA ASP A 101 0.88 -12.71 22.55
C ASP A 101 -0.14 -13.65 21.89
N TYR A 102 0.29 -14.84 21.46
CA TYR A 102 -0.58 -15.86 20.83
C TYR A 102 -1.42 -16.58 21.89
N VAL A 103 -2.47 -15.91 22.36
CA VAL A 103 -3.32 -16.37 23.47
C VAL A 103 -4.79 -16.59 23.09
N VAL A 104 -5.22 -16.09 21.93
CA VAL A 104 -6.63 -16.18 21.50
C VAL A 104 -6.86 -17.48 20.75
N LYS A 105 -7.76 -18.34 21.23
CA LYS A 105 -8.14 -19.57 20.52
C LYS A 105 -9.04 -19.25 19.33
N VAL A 106 -8.65 -19.68 18.15
CA VAL A 106 -9.39 -19.53 16.89
C VAL A 106 -9.67 -20.91 16.31
N ARG A 107 -10.92 -21.16 15.91
CA ARG A 107 -11.29 -22.38 15.18
C ARG A 107 -11.07 -22.14 13.69
N THR A 108 -10.19 -22.94 13.10
CA THR A 108 -9.85 -22.93 11.67
C THR A 108 -10.30 -24.24 11.04
N ALA A 109 -10.15 -24.35 9.71
CA ALA A 109 -10.37 -25.61 9.00
C ALA A 109 -9.42 -26.73 9.47
N ASN A 110 -8.21 -26.37 9.91
CA ASN A 110 -7.19 -27.31 10.38
C ASN A 110 -7.29 -27.60 11.89
N GLY A 111 -8.37 -27.17 12.55
CA GLY A 111 -8.57 -27.30 13.99
C GLY A 111 -8.36 -25.99 14.76
N ILE A 112 -8.02 -26.10 16.04
CA ILE A 112 -7.84 -24.93 16.92
C ILE A 112 -6.40 -24.43 16.83
N ALA A 113 -6.24 -23.13 16.58
CA ALA A 113 -4.96 -22.43 16.62
C ALA A 113 -4.99 -21.33 17.69
N LEU A 114 -3.82 -20.93 18.18
CA LEU A 114 -3.67 -19.71 18.98
C LEU A 114 -3.29 -18.56 18.06
N ALA A 115 -3.94 -17.42 18.18
CA ALA A 115 -3.68 -16.22 17.41
C ALA A 115 -3.32 -15.06 18.34
N ALA A 116 -2.56 -14.11 17.82
CA ALA A 116 -2.19 -12.89 18.54
C ALA A 116 -3.13 -11.73 18.17
N PRO A 117 -3.82 -11.11 19.14
CA PRO A 117 -4.65 -9.94 18.90
C PRO A 117 -3.78 -8.71 18.61
N VAL A 118 -4.11 -7.99 17.55
CA VAL A 118 -3.41 -6.78 17.13
C VAL A 118 -4.40 -5.73 16.64
N THR A 119 -3.96 -4.47 16.59
CA THR A 119 -4.73 -3.38 16.00
C THR A 119 -3.97 -2.81 14.82
N LEU A 120 -4.60 -2.83 13.64
CA LEU A 120 -4.10 -2.16 12.45
C LEU A 120 -4.35 -0.68 12.58
N ARG A 121 -3.34 0.13 12.25
CA ARG A 121 -3.50 1.58 12.15
C ARG A 121 -4.48 1.93 11.05
N GLU A 122 -4.41 1.22 9.92
CA GLU A 122 -5.30 1.42 8.79
C GLU A 122 -5.49 0.16 7.94
N LEU A 123 -6.73 -0.08 7.53
CA LEU A 123 -7.12 -0.97 6.44
C LEU A 123 -7.78 -0.14 5.33
N ARG A 124 -7.29 -0.27 4.09
CA ARG A 124 -7.93 0.33 2.91
C ARG A 124 -8.39 -0.72 1.93
N LEU A 125 -9.62 -0.55 1.44
CA LEU A 125 -10.24 -1.37 0.40
C LEU A 125 -10.70 -0.45 -0.73
N GLY A 126 -9.87 -0.28 -1.76
CA GLY A 126 -10.11 0.76 -2.77
C GLY A 126 -10.17 2.16 -2.13
N SER A 127 -11.31 2.84 -2.27
CA SER A 127 -11.57 4.15 -1.67
C SER A 127 -11.98 4.07 -0.19
N ILE A 128 -12.43 2.92 0.30
CA ILE A 128 -12.84 2.72 1.70
C ILE A 128 -11.61 2.73 2.60
N ARG A 129 -11.67 3.49 3.68
CA ARG A 129 -10.58 3.62 4.65
C ARG A 129 -11.08 3.43 6.07
N LEU A 130 -10.60 2.40 6.75
CA LEU A 130 -10.93 2.10 8.14
C LEU A 130 -9.67 2.25 9.00
N LYS A 131 -9.78 2.98 10.11
CA LYS A 131 -8.70 3.16 11.08
C LYS A 131 -8.96 2.30 12.32
N ASN A 132 -7.90 1.99 13.06
CA ASN A 132 -7.95 1.22 14.31
C ASN A 132 -8.76 -0.06 14.13
N VAL A 133 -8.28 -0.94 13.26
CA VAL A 133 -8.99 -2.17 12.88
C VAL A 133 -8.45 -3.32 13.71
N GLU A 134 -9.29 -3.96 14.49
CA GLU A 134 -8.92 -5.17 15.22
C GLU A 134 -8.65 -6.32 14.25
N ALA A 135 -7.58 -7.06 14.52
CA ALA A 135 -7.17 -8.21 13.71
C ALA A 135 -6.53 -9.29 14.59
N LEU A 136 -6.46 -10.50 14.04
CA LEU A 136 -5.76 -11.63 14.61
C LEU A 136 -4.61 -12.01 13.69
N VAL A 137 -3.40 -12.10 14.25
CA VAL A 137 -2.26 -12.69 13.55
C VAL A 137 -2.25 -14.18 13.81
N MET A 138 -2.37 -14.96 12.73
CA MET A 138 -2.34 -16.42 12.79
C MET A 138 -0.90 -16.93 12.91
N PRO A 139 -0.67 -18.13 13.47
CA PRO A 139 0.64 -18.78 13.44
C PRO A 139 1.12 -18.98 12.00
N GLU A 140 2.44 -19.10 11.83
CA GLU A 140 3.05 -19.43 10.54
C GLU A 140 2.42 -20.69 9.93
N GLY A 141 2.11 -20.64 8.63
CA GLY A 141 1.48 -21.74 7.90
C GLY A 141 0.01 -22.03 8.24
N ALA A 142 -0.61 -21.34 9.21
CA ALA A 142 -2.01 -21.57 9.56
C ALA A 142 -2.99 -20.85 8.62
N LEU A 143 -2.51 -19.86 7.85
CA LEU A 143 -3.31 -19.06 6.92
C LEU A 143 -2.45 -18.57 5.75
N GLU A 144 -2.96 -18.71 4.52
CA GLU A 144 -2.22 -18.31 3.31
C GLU A 144 -2.42 -16.83 2.94
N LEU A 145 -3.66 -16.34 3.05
CA LEU A 145 -4.05 -14.99 2.66
C LEU A 145 -4.85 -14.33 3.79
N PRO A 146 -4.75 -13.00 3.95
CA PRO A 146 -5.63 -12.27 4.85
C PRO A 146 -7.11 -12.52 4.56
N LEU A 147 -7.88 -12.76 5.63
CA LEU A 147 -9.33 -12.96 5.56
C LEU A 147 -10.04 -11.77 6.19
N ILE A 148 -10.78 -11.02 5.38
CA ILE A 148 -11.56 -9.86 5.82
C ILE A 148 -12.92 -10.36 6.31
N GLY A 149 -13.00 -10.53 7.64
CA GLY A 149 -14.18 -11.03 8.33
C GLY A 149 -15.23 -9.99 8.68
N MET A 150 -16.25 -10.46 9.40
CA MET A 150 -17.43 -9.68 9.78
C MET A 150 -17.13 -8.46 10.67
N SER A 151 -16.08 -8.48 11.51
CA SER A 151 -15.63 -7.30 12.27
C SER A 151 -15.28 -6.09 11.40
N VAL A 152 -14.82 -6.32 10.16
CA VAL A 152 -14.53 -5.26 9.20
C VAL A 152 -15.76 -4.93 8.39
N LEU A 153 -16.46 -5.96 7.88
CA LEU A 153 -17.64 -5.78 7.03
C LEU A 153 -18.77 -5.08 7.78
N GLY A 154 -18.95 -5.36 9.07
CA GLY A 154 -19.95 -4.74 9.93
C GLY A 154 -19.69 -3.26 10.25
N ARG A 155 -18.49 -2.75 9.95
CA ARG A 155 -18.17 -1.30 10.07
C ARG A 155 -18.59 -0.49 8.84
N LEU A 156 -19.02 -1.17 7.78
CA LEU A 156 -19.48 -0.53 6.56
C LEU A 156 -20.96 -0.17 6.68
N ALA A 157 -21.37 0.94 6.06
CA ALA A 157 -22.77 1.33 6.00
C ALA A 157 -23.64 0.30 5.27
N LYS A 158 -23.10 -0.38 4.26
CA LYS A 158 -23.80 -1.45 3.54
C LYS A 158 -22.85 -2.46 2.90
N VAL A 159 -23.24 -3.72 2.97
CA VAL A 159 -22.68 -4.84 2.22
C VAL A 159 -23.83 -5.51 1.46
N ASP A 160 -23.79 -5.49 0.14
CA ASP A 160 -24.81 -6.11 -0.73
C ASP A 160 -24.15 -7.12 -1.67
N ILE A 161 -24.75 -8.30 -1.79
CA ILE A 161 -24.27 -9.37 -2.66
C ILE A 161 -25.40 -9.77 -3.59
N ARG A 162 -25.23 -9.53 -4.90
CA ARG A 162 -26.22 -9.83 -5.93
C ARG A 162 -25.56 -10.29 -7.21
N SER A 163 -26.04 -11.41 -7.76
CA SER A 163 -25.63 -11.92 -9.08
C SER A 163 -24.10 -11.98 -9.28
N GLY A 164 -23.38 -12.53 -8.29
CA GLY A 164 -21.91 -12.64 -8.34
C GLY A 164 -21.15 -11.31 -8.20
N THR A 165 -21.82 -10.26 -7.77
CA THR A 165 -21.22 -8.96 -7.47
C THR A 165 -21.43 -8.62 -6.00
N MET A 166 -20.35 -8.17 -5.33
CA MET A 166 -20.39 -7.64 -3.98
C MET A 166 -20.15 -6.14 -4.01
N ARG A 167 -20.99 -5.37 -3.33
CA ARG A 167 -20.87 -3.93 -3.17
C ARG A 167 -20.69 -3.58 -1.70
N LEU A 168 -19.57 -2.93 -1.41
CA LEU A 168 -19.18 -2.43 -0.09
C LEU A 168 -19.34 -0.91 -0.09
N ILE A 169 -20.02 -0.37 0.91
CA ILE A 169 -20.29 1.08 1.02
C ILE A 169 -19.89 1.53 2.42
N GLN A 170 -18.97 2.50 2.50
CA GLN A 170 -18.65 3.20 3.74
C GLN A 170 -19.57 4.39 3.96
#